data_AF-A0A2V9CN56-F1
#
_entry.id   AF-A0A2V9CN56-F1
#
_cell.length_a   1.000
_cell.length_b   1.000
_cell.length_c   1.000
_cell.angle_alpha   90.00
_cell.angle_beta   90.00
_cell.angle_gamma   90.00
#
_symmetry.space_group_name_H-M   'P 1'
#
loop_
_entity.id
_entity.type
_entity.pdbx_description
1 polymer ?
#
loop_
_entity_poly.entity_id
_entity_poly.type
_entity_poly.pdbx_seq_one_letter_code
_entity_poly.pdbx_strand_id
1 'polypeptide(L)'
;MRVIRYRQHHRNGEIVEAYWLTNFSSRRLSRRCLYAMAKSRWQIENQGFNDAKNRYGLEHIRHHQERSLLLVWLLTCLALTLERLYRLRYLHRGAHPARTAIDLLPHERHSRTGVCGPGNKGCENRPRS
;
A
#
# COMPACT_ATOMS: atom_id res chain seq x y z
N MET A 1 -5.07 -22.41 -2.79
CA MET A 1 -4.78 -21.74 -1.50
C MET A 1 -3.28 -21.86 -1.22
N ARG A 2 -2.62 -20.83 -0.69
CA ARG A 2 -1.18 -20.84 -0.40
C ARG A 2 -0.93 -20.42 1.05
N VAL A 3 0.04 -21.08 1.71
CA VAL A 3 0.49 -20.76 3.06
C VAL A 3 1.94 -20.26 3.00
N ILE A 4 2.26 -19.19 3.71
CA ILE A 4 3.63 -18.70 3.90
C ILE A 4 3.98 -18.74 5.38
N ARG A 5 5.04 -19.47 5.72
CA ARG A 5 5.62 -19.46 7.07
C ARG A 5 6.61 -18.32 7.20
N TYR A 6 6.47 -17.57 8.29
CA TYR A 6 7.39 -16.54 8.75
C TYR A 6 8.01 -17.01 10.07
N ARG A 7 9.32 -16.86 10.21
CA ARG A 7 10.07 -17.14 11.42
C ARG A 7 11.05 -16.01 11.63
N GLN A 8 10.96 -15.32 12.76
CA GLN A 8 11.88 -14.26 13.15
C GLN A 8 12.55 -14.61 14.46
N HIS A 9 13.87 -14.53 14.46
CA HIS A 9 14.67 -14.61 15.66
C HIS A 9 14.87 -13.19 16.20
N HIS A 10 14.47 -12.96 17.43
CA HIS A 10 14.64 -11.72 18.12
C HIS A 10 15.98 -11.73 18.89
N ARG A 11 16.55 -10.55 19.19
CA ARG A 11 17.90 -10.44 19.79
C ARG A 11 18.00 -11.07 21.18
N ASN A 12 16.88 -11.20 21.88
CA ASN A 12 16.74 -11.87 23.18
C ASN A 12 16.65 -13.42 23.06
N GLY A 13 16.76 -13.99 21.85
CA GLY A 13 16.63 -15.43 21.61
C GLY A 13 15.20 -15.91 21.37
N GLU A 14 14.20 -15.03 21.51
CA GLU A 14 12.80 -15.37 21.27
C GLU A 14 12.56 -15.63 19.77
N ILE A 15 11.76 -16.65 19.47
CA ILE A 15 11.42 -17.03 18.10
C ILE A 15 9.93 -16.79 17.89
N VAL A 16 9.61 -15.84 17.02
CA VAL A 16 8.23 -15.57 16.61
C VAL A 16 7.95 -16.28 15.31
N GLU A 17 6.95 -17.17 15.31
CA GLU A 17 6.48 -17.88 14.14
C GLU A 17 5.06 -17.47 13.77
N ALA A 18 4.80 -17.29 12.47
CA ALA A 18 3.47 -16.96 11.96
C ALA A 18 3.22 -17.64 10.61
N TYR A 19 1.96 -18.00 10.37
CA TYR A 19 1.50 -18.59 9.12
C TYR A 19 0.50 -17.66 8.43
N TRP A 20 0.79 -17.28 7.20
CA TRP A 20 -0.03 -16.38 6.40
C TRP A 20 -0.75 -17.16 5.31
N LEU A 21 -2.08 -17.21 5.39
CA LEU A 21 -2.94 -17.85 4.41
C LEU A 21 -3.34 -16.83 3.34
N THR A 22 -3.24 -17.20 2.07
CA THR A 22 -3.63 -16.32 0.96
C THR A 22 -4.16 -17.09 -0.25
N ASN A 23 -5.07 -16.47 -1.00
CA ASN A 23 -5.53 -16.91 -2.31
C ASN A 23 -4.69 -16.33 -3.47
N PHE A 24 -3.72 -15.44 -3.21
CA PHE A 24 -2.87 -14.89 -4.25
C PHE A 24 -1.90 -15.95 -4.80
N SER A 25 -1.83 -16.03 -6.14
CA SER A 25 -0.82 -16.85 -6.83
C SER A 25 0.58 -16.24 -6.69
N SER A 26 1.61 -17.07 -6.81
CA SER A 26 3.02 -16.62 -6.82
C SER A 26 3.35 -15.68 -7.97
N ARG A 27 2.63 -15.81 -9.11
CA ARG A 27 2.77 -14.91 -10.26
C ARG A 27 2.23 -13.50 -9.97
N ARG A 28 1.15 -13.39 -9.20
CA ARG A 28 0.56 -12.10 -8.82
C ARG A 28 1.26 -11.44 -7.65
N LEU A 29 1.74 -12.23 -6.69
CA LEU A 29 2.25 -11.69 -5.44
C LEU A 29 3.41 -12.52 -4.86
N SER A 30 4.57 -11.86 -4.81
CA SER A 30 5.80 -12.42 -4.24
C SER A 30 5.66 -12.64 -2.73
N ARG A 31 6.49 -13.53 -2.17
CA ARG A 31 6.52 -13.80 -0.73
C ARG A 31 6.92 -12.55 0.08
N ARG A 32 7.85 -11.75 -0.45
CA ARG A 32 8.30 -10.48 0.16
C ARG A 32 7.18 -9.46 0.22
N CYS A 33 6.41 -9.30 -0.87
CA CYS A 33 5.24 -8.42 -0.88
C CYS A 33 4.16 -8.91 0.09
N LEU A 34 3.90 -10.22 0.17
CA LEU A 34 2.94 -10.76 1.15
C LEU A 34 3.37 -10.45 2.57
N TYR A 35 4.66 -10.65 2.87
CA TYR A 35 5.22 -10.34 4.18
C TYR A 35 5.11 -8.85 4.52
N ALA A 36 5.43 -7.96 3.58
CA ALA A 36 5.29 -6.51 3.77
C ALA A 36 3.83 -6.12 4.05
N MET A 37 2.87 -6.65 3.28
CA MET A 37 1.44 -6.41 3.54
C MET A 37 1.00 -6.96 4.89
N ALA A 38 1.43 -8.18 5.25
CA ALA A 38 1.12 -8.78 6.54
C ALA A 38 1.67 -7.96 7.71
N LYS A 39 2.91 -7.45 7.60
CA LYS A 39 3.51 -6.54 8.58
C LYS A 39 2.83 -5.17 8.59
N SER A 40 2.30 -4.68 7.47
CA SER A 40 1.57 -3.42 7.43
C SER A 40 0.32 -3.41 8.32
N ARG A 41 -0.21 -4.58 8.71
CA ARG A 41 -1.26 -4.69 9.74
C ARG A 41 -0.90 -3.95 11.03
N TRP A 42 0.36 -4.08 11.48
CA TRP A 42 0.85 -3.37 12.66
C TRP A 42 0.82 -1.84 12.51
N GLN A 43 0.93 -1.33 11.28
CA GLN A 43 0.84 0.11 11.04
C GLN A 43 -0.58 0.63 11.22
N ILE A 44 -1.61 -0.18 10.95
CA ILE A 44 -3.01 0.17 11.24
C ILE A 44 -3.22 0.30 12.74
N GLU A 45 -2.62 -0.61 13.51
CA GLU A 45 -2.72 -0.58 14.97
C GLU A 45 -2.05 0.66 15.56
N ASN A 46 -0.81 0.94 15.18
CA ASN A 46 -0.09 2.09 15.68
C ASN A 46 -0.65 3.43 15.17
N GLN A 47 -0.85 3.57 13.86
CA GLN A 47 -1.22 4.87 13.26
C GLN A 47 -2.73 5.13 13.26
N GLY A 48 -3.53 4.07 13.40
CA GLY A 48 -4.98 4.19 13.57
C GLY A 48 -5.31 4.31 15.04
N PHE A 49 -5.18 3.21 15.79
CA PHE A 49 -5.72 3.14 17.16
C PHE A 49 -4.86 3.85 18.19
N ASN A 50 -3.53 3.68 18.19
CA ASN A 50 -2.68 4.34 19.17
C ASN A 50 -2.62 5.86 18.96
N ASP A 51 -2.52 6.32 17.71
CA ASP A 51 -2.58 7.76 17.41
C ASP A 51 -3.96 8.34 17.76
N ALA A 52 -5.06 7.68 17.37
CA ALA A 52 -6.42 8.08 17.77
C ALA A 52 -6.53 8.29 19.29
N LYS A 53 -6.11 7.28 20.06
CA LYS A 53 -6.20 7.26 21.51
C LYS A 53 -5.30 8.33 22.15
N ASN A 54 -4.01 8.30 21.86
CA ASN A 54 -3.01 9.07 22.60
C ASN A 54 -2.83 10.50 22.09
N ARG A 55 -2.96 10.73 20.78
CA ARG A 55 -2.70 12.05 20.18
C ARG A 55 -3.96 12.91 20.12
N TYR A 56 -5.13 12.32 19.91
CA TYR A 56 -6.40 13.06 19.77
C TYR A 56 -7.34 12.89 20.96
N GLY A 57 -6.94 12.15 22.00
CA GLY A 57 -7.69 12.04 23.25
C GLY A 57 -9.05 11.36 23.09
N LEU A 58 -9.19 10.46 22.10
CA LEU A 58 -10.45 9.79 21.77
C LEU A 58 -10.89 8.74 22.80
N GLU A 59 -10.19 8.64 23.93
CA GLU A 59 -10.57 7.81 25.08
C GLU A 59 -11.92 8.21 25.68
N HIS A 60 -12.34 9.48 25.53
CA HIS A 60 -13.49 10.03 26.24
C HIS A 60 -14.49 10.72 25.31
N ILE A 61 -15.35 9.94 24.66
CA ILE A 61 -16.53 10.48 23.96
C ILE A 61 -17.68 10.61 24.97
N ARG A 62 -18.04 11.84 25.35
CA ARG A 62 -19.06 12.13 26.39
C ARG A 62 -20.52 12.09 25.89
N HIS A 63 -20.76 11.57 24.69
CA HIS A 63 -22.11 11.52 24.11
C HIS A 63 -22.67 10.09 24.18
N HIS A 64 -23.84 9.92 24.80
CA HIS A 64 -24.44 8.61 25.06
C HIS A 64 -25.52 8.19 24.04
N GLN A 65 -25.78 9.01 23.01
CA GLN A 65 -26.78 8.71 21.99
C GLN A 65 -26.13 7.98 20.79
N GLU A 66 -26.68 6.82 20.43
CA GLU A 66 -26.07 5.88 19.46
C GLU A 66 -25.72 6.51 18.11
N ARG A 67 -26.63 7.31 17.54
CA ARG A 67 -26.40 8.00 16.25
C ARG A 67 -25.28 9.02 16.34
N SER A 68 -25.18 9.73 17.46
CA SER A 68 -24.14 10.73 17.69
C SER A 68 -22.77 10.06 17.84
N LEU A 69 -22.71 8.90 18.52
CA LEU A 69 -21.49 8.09 18.59
C LEU A 69 -21.03 7.62 17.21
N LEU A 70 -21.94 7.10 16.38
CA LEU A 70 -21.62 6.67 15.03
C LEU A 70 -21.07 7.83 14.17
N LEU A 71 -21.72 8.99 14.20
CA LEU A 71 -21.27 10.17 13.45
C LEU A 71 -19.90 10.65 13.92
N VAL A 72 -19.67 10.74 15.23
CA VAL A 72 -18.37 11.13 15.80
C VAL A 72 -17.28 10.14 15.37
N TRP A 73 -17.55 8.84 15.41
CA TRP A 73 -16.61 7.81 14.95
C TRP A 73 -16.29 7.92 13.47
N LEU A 74 -17.29 8.12 12.62
CA LEU A 74 -17.09 8.28 11.17
C LEU A 74 -16.27 9.53 10.84
N LEU A 75 -16.59 10.66 11.47
CA LEU A 75 -15.84 11.92 11.31
C LEU A 75 -14.39 11.77 11.79
N THR A 76 -14.19 11.05 12.88
CA THR A 76 -12.86 10.74 13.42
C THR A 76 -12.05 9.90 12.45
N CYS A 77 -12.62 8.80 11.94
CA CYS A 77 -11.97 7.95 10.95
C CYS A 77 -11.62 8.73 9.66
N LEU A 78 -12.52 9.62 9.22
CA LEU A 78 -12.27 10.51 8.09
C LEU A 78 -11.11 11.47 8.36
N ALA A 79 -11.11 12.15 9.51
CA ALA A 79 -10.06 13.09 9.89
C ALA A 79 -8.69 12.42 9.97
N LEU A 80 -8.58 11.24 10.61
CA LEU A 80 -7.35 10.46 10.68
C LEU A 80 -6.86 10.03 9.29
N THR A 81 -7.78 9.65 8.40
CA THR A 81 -7.45 9.27 7.02
C THR A 81 -6.90 10.48 6.24
N LEU A 82 -7.57 11.63 6.33
CA LEU A 82 -7.13 12.87 5.67
C LEU A 82 -5.77 13.34 6.18
N GLU A 83 -5.57 13.35 7.49
CA GLU A 83 -4.29 13.73 8.08
C GLU A 83 -3.17 12.79 7.63
N ARG A 84 -3.43 11.48 7.59
CA ARG A 84 -2.43 10.49 7.16
C ARG A 84 -2.08 10.68 5.68
N LEU A 85 -3.07 10.89 4.83
CA LEU A 85 -2.85 11.20 3.41
C LEU A 85 -2.04 12.48 3.25
N TYR A 86 -2.34 13.51 4.05
CA TYR A 86 -1.59 14.75 4.07
C TYR A 86 -0.13 14.54 4.49
N ARG A 87 0.12 13.82 5.59
CA ARG A 87 1.49 13.52 6.06
C ARG A 87 2.28 12.70 5.06
N LEU A 88 1.66 11.69 4.44
CA LEU A 88 2.32 10.87 3.41
C LEU A 88 2.66 11.70 2.17
N ARG A 89 1.73 12.56 1.72
CA ARG A 89 1.90 13.36 0.51
C ARG A 89 2.85 14.53 0.67
N TYR A 90 2.82 15.19 1.83
CA TYR A 90 3.49 16.47 2.03
C TYR A 90 4.64 16.44 3.04
N LEU A 91 4.57 15.61 4.10
CA LEU A 91 5.66 15.55 5.10
C LEU A 91 6.68 14.43 4.86
N HIS A 92 6.26 13.24 4.39
CA HIS A 92 7.12 12.07 4.21
C HIS A 92 7.52 11.81 2.75
N ARG A 93 7.43 12.85 1.90
CA ARG A 93 7.61 12.73 0.45
C ARG A 93 9.05 12.40 0.01
N GLY A 94 10.04 12.69 0.86
CA GLY A 94 11.45 12.69 0.45
C GLY A 94 11.66 13.62 -0.77
N ALA A 95 12.58 13.27 -1.67
CA ALA A 95 12.85 14.04 -2.90
C ALA A 95 11.88 13.71 -4.06
N HIS A 96 10.81 12.95 -3.84
CA HIS A 96 9.93 12.52 -4.93
C HIS A 96 9.00 13.64 -5.41
N PRO A 97 8.94 13.91 -6.72
CA PRO A 97 8.07 14.95 -7.25
C PRO A 97 6.59 14.61 -7.02
N ALA A 98 5.85 15.59 -6.52
CA ALA A 98 4.78 16.22 -7.28
C ALA A 98 3.65 15.43 -7.97
N ARG A 99 3.53 14.09 -7.97
CA ARG A 99 2.57 13.43 -8.89
C ARG A 99 1.13 13.92 -8.70
N THR A 100 0.56 14.43 -9.79
CA THR A 100 -0.83 14.86 -9.87
C THR A 100 -1.71 13.66 -10.19
N ALA A 101 -3.04 13.81 -10.00
CA ALA A 101 -3.97 12.72 -10.29
C ALA A 101 -3.91 12.27 -11.76
N ILE A 102 -3.58 13.18 -12.69
CA ILE A 102 -3.43 12.88 -14.12
C ILE A 102 -2.25 11.92 -14.37
N ASP A 103 -1.17 12.02 -13.58
CA ASP A 103 0.04 11.20 -13.72
C ASP A 103 -0.17 9.75 -13.26
N LEU A 104 -1.28 9.48 -12.57
CA LEU A 104 -1.66 8.16 -12.06
C LEU A 104 -2.67 7.45 -12.96
N LEU A 105 -3.23 8.15 -13.95
CA LEU A 105 -4.02 7.50 -14.99
C LEU A 105 -3.06 6.63 -15.82
N PRO A 106 -3.38 5.34 -16.04
CA PRO A 106 -2.68 4.58 -17.06
C PRO A 106 -2.83 5.37 -18.36
N HIS A 107 -1.73 5.85 -18.92
CA HIS A 107 -1.73 6.33 -20.28
C HIS A 107 -2.07 5.11 -21.15
N GLU A 108 -3.35 4.94 -21.46
CA GLU A 108 -3.87 4.07 -22.51
C GLU A 108 -3.06 4.39 -23.76
N ARG A 109 -2.01 3.60 -24.02
CA ARG A 109 -1.18 3.70 -25.21
C ARG A 109 -1.98 3.10 -26.36
N HIS A 110 -3.05 3.78 -26.74
CA HIS A 110 -3.81 3.46 -27.94
C HIS A 110 -3.05 4.04 -29.14
N SER A 111 -2.00 3.33 -29.55
CA SER A 111 -1.34 3.53 -30.85
C SER A 111 -0.68 2.22 -31.28
N ARG A 112 -1.54 1.26 -31.66
CA ARG A 112 -1.21 0.22 -32.64
C ARG A 112 -2.40 0.06 -33.59
N THR A 113 -2.64 1.08 -34.40
CA THR A 113 -3.13 0.87 -35.75
C THR A 113 -1.92 0.94 -36.66
N GLY A 114 -1.65 -0.18 -37.34
CA GLY A 114 -0.53 -0.31 -38.24
C GLY A 114 -0.66 0.65 -39.42
N VAL A 115 0.44 1.31 -39.74
CA VAL A 115 0.71 1.82 -41.08
C VAL A 115 2.16 1.43 -41.38
N CYS A 116 2.33 0.38 -42.18
CA CYS A 116 3.56 0.17 -42.92
C CYS A 116 3.65 1.25 -44.00
N GLY A 117 4.76 1.99 -44.03
CA GLY A 117 5.11 2.95 -45.07
C GLY A 117 6.63 3.14 -45.10
N PRO A 118 7.23 3.41 -46.27
CA PRO A 118 8.39 2.64 -46.74
C PRO A 118 9.74 3.32 -46.50
N GLY A 119 10.77 2.49 -46.35
CA GLY A 119 12.15 2.85 -46.65
C GLY A 119 12.99 3.32 -45.46
N ASN A 120 13.77 2.41 -44.88
CA ASN A 120 15.22 2.60 -44.97
C ASN A 120 16.00 1.30 -44.78
N LYS A 121 17.06 1.20 -45.56
CA LYS A 121 17.90 0.03 -45.80
C LYS A 121 18.83 -0.26 -44.62
N GLY A 122 19.16 -1.54 -44.46
CA GLY A 122 20.46 -2.00 -43.99
C GLY A 122 20.61 -2.23 -42.48
N CYS A 123 20.63 -3.50 -42.08
CA CYS A 123 21.73 -4.13 -41.34
C CYS A 123 21.41 -5.61 -41.09
N GLU A 124 21.86 -6.42 -42.05
CA GLU A 124 22.59 -7.68 -41.94
C GLU A 124 22.46 -8.59 -40.69
N ASN A 125 22.26 -9.87 -41.00
CA ASN A 125 22.14 -11.05 -40.14
C ASN A 125 23.36 -11.35 -39.26
N ARG A 126 23.12 -11.84 -38.02
CA ARG A 126 23.51 -13.22 -37.61
C ARG A 126 23.05 -13.62 -36.20
N PRO A 127 22.77 -14.91 -35.94
CA PRO A 127 22.47 -15.44 -34.62
C PRO A 127 23.72 -15.98 -33.89
N ARG A 128 23.66 -16.05 -32.57
CA ARG A 128 24.51 -16.89 -31.70
C ARG A 128 23.59 -17.48 -30.62
N SER A 129 23.25 -18.77 -30.76
CA SER A 129 23.86 -19.93 -30.09
C SER A 129 23.40 -20.07 -28.65
#